data_AF-A0A285UPK1-F1
#
_entry.id   AF-A0A285UPK1-F1
#
_cell.length_a   1.000
_cell.length_b   1.000
_cell.length_c   1.000
_cell.angle_alpha   90.00
_cell.angle_beta   90.00
_cell.angle_gamma   90.00
#
_symmetry.space_group_name_H-M   'P 1'
#
loop_
_entity.id
_entity.type
_entity.pdbx_description
1 polymer ?
#
loop_
_entity_poly.entity_id
_entity_poly.type
_entity_poly.pdbx_seq_one_letter_code
_entity_poly.pdbx_strand_id
1 'polypeptide(L)'
;MRKWGILIIIIILGGAIYIDWLSKKEFEVIGYILNTSPDIDSISIRDGKTKEELLAFSKSDSAFSELGLFYRSILHLNGTEKDILNGETLAEIDYYENGEVRYTVSIYQLEDDITVNRPVSNLYTYQYTPKGITSPFVFALKDNYILFGVNRGMKDLVNLLIQEKALYK
;
A
#
# COMPACT_ATOMS: atom_id res chain seq x y z
N MET A 1 24.23 35.11 26.31
CA MET A 1 23.37 33.91 26.38
C MET A 1 22.19 33.93 25.39
N ARG A 2 21.50 35.07 25.20
CA ARG A 2 20.35 35.21 24.26
C ARG A 2 20.61 34.83 22.78
N LYS A 3 21.84 35.01 22.28
CA LYS A 3 22.22 34.72 20.87
C LYS A 3 22.34 33.23 20.54
N TRP A 4 22.64 32.38 21.53
CA TRP A 4 22.77 30.93 21.32
C TRP A 4 21.41 30.23 21.24
N GLY A 5 20.40 30.72 21.98
CA GLY A 5 19.04 30.19 21.90
C GLY A 5 18.40 30.39 20.52
N ILE A 6 18.62 31.55 19.89
CA ILE A 6 18.12 31.81 18.52
C ILE A 6 18.79 30.87 17.51
N LEU A 7 20.08 30.58 17.68
CA LEU A 7 20.84 29.71 16.79
C LEU A 7 20.38 28.25 16.89
N ILE A 8 20.05 27.77 18.09
CA ILE A 8 19.44 26.45 18.30
C ILE A 8 18.07 26.36 17.63
N ILE A 9 17.23 27.39 17.77
CA ILE A 9 15.91 27.43 17.11
C ILE A 9 16.05 27.37 15.58
N ILE A 10 17.01 28.11 15.00
CA ILE A 10 17.28 28.09 13.56
C ILE A 10 17.74 26.71 13.10
N ILE A 11 18.60 26.03 13.86
CA ILE A 11 19.07 24.67 13.53
C ILE A 11 17.91 23.67 13.59
N ILE A 12 17.04 23.75 14.60
CA ILE A 12 15.87 22.87 14.72
C ILE A 12 14.88 23.11 13.58
N LEU A 13 14.57 24.38 13.27
CA LEU A 13 13.70 24.72 12.14
C LEU A 13 14.31 24.29 10.80
N GLY A 14 15.61 24.53 10.60
CA GLY A 14 16.32 24.10 9.39
C GLY A 14 16.32 22.58 9.23
N GLY A 15 16.52 21.83 10.31
CA GLY A 15 16.42 20.38 10.33
C GLY A 15 15.01 19.88 9.98
N ALA A 16 13.97 20.49 10.57
CA ALA A 16 12.59 20.14 10.27
C ALA A 16 12.22 20.41 8.80
N ILE A 17 12.65 21.55 8.23
CA ILE A 17 12.44 21.89 6.81
C ILE A 17 13.17 20.89 5.90
N TYR A 18 14.40 20.50 6.25
CA TYR A 18 15.16 19.52 5.47
C TYR A 18 14.50 18.14 5.46
N ILE A 19 13.99 17.68 6.61
CA ILE A 19 13.28 16.40 6.72
C ILE A 19 11.98 16.42 5.90
N ASP A 20 11.22 17.50 5.98
CA ASP A 20 10.00 17.68 5.17
C ASP A 20 10.31 17.69 3.66
N TRP A 21 11.38 18.38 3.26
CA TRP A 21 11.83 18.40 1.86
C TRP A 21 12.31 17.03 1.37
N LEU A 22 13.09 16.30 2.16
CA LEU A 22 13.57 14.96 1.81
C LEU A 22 12.39 13.99 1.64
N SER A 23 11.42 14.03 2.56
CA SER A 23 10.21 13.19 2.50
C SER A 23 9.38 13.48 1.24
N LYS A 24 9.25 14.75 0.85
CA LYS A 24 8.59 15.13 -0.41
C LYS A 24 9.31 14.64 -1.65
N LYS A 25 10.64 14.65 -1.64
CA LYS A 25 11.44 14.15 -2.75
C LYS A 25 11.32 12.63 -2.90
N GLU A 26 11.35 11.89 -1.79
CA GLU A 26 11.12 10.45 -1.77
C GLU A 26 9.72 10.10 -2.29
N PHE A 27 8.70 10.88 -1.91
CA PHE A 27 7.34 10.78 -2.44
C PHE A 27 7.30 10.89 -3.97
N GLU A 28 7.91 11.94 -4.53
CA GLU A 28 7.91 12.17 -5.98
C GLU A 28 8.63 11.04 -6.72
N VAL A 29 9.71 10.52 -6.15
CA VAL A 29 10.49 9.43 -6.72
C VAL A 29 9.70 8.11 -6.69
N ILE A 30 9.07 7.74 -5.57
CA ILE A 30 8.27 6.51 -5.49
C ILE A 30 7.06 6.60 -6.41
N GLY A 31 6.36 7.73 -6.41
CA GLY A 31 5.24 7.96 -7.31
C GLY A 31 5.66 7.90 -8.77
N TYR A 32 6.82 8.46 -9.14
CA TYR A 32 7.38 8.36 -10.47
C TYR A 32 7.71 6.91 -10.83
N ILE A 33 8.50 6.22 -10.00
CA ILE A 33 8.92 4.84 -10.20
C ILE A 33 7.71 3.92 -10.41
N LEU A 34 6.69 4.02 -9.57
CA LEU A 34 5.48 3.21 -9.69
C LEU A 34 4.70 3.54 -10.98
N ASN A 35 4.61 4.82 -11.36
CA ASN A 35 3.96 5.23 -12.61
C ASN A 35 4.76 4.86 -13.86
N THR A 36 6.08 4.71 -13.77
CA THR A 36 6.99 4.36 -14.86
C THR A 36 7.44 2.91 -14.81
N SER A 37 6.73 2.02 -14.11
CA SER A 37 7.04 0.59 -14.04
C SER A 37 6.12 -0.27 -14.95
N PRO A 38 6.07 -0.06 -16.29
CA PRO A 38 5.33 -0.92 -17.21
C PRO A 38 5.99 -2.30 -17.39
N ASP A 39 7.14 -2.53 -16.75
CA ASP A 39 7.98 -3.70 -16.98
C ASP A 39 7.66 -4.87 -16.05
N ILE A 40 6.69 -4.75 -15.13
CA ILE A 40 6.23 -5.89 -14.32
C ILE A 40 5.83 -7.02 -15.27
N ASP A 41 6.45 -8.19 -15.14
CA ASP A 41 6.23 -9.35 -16.01
C ASP A 41 5.37 -10.43 -15.35
N SER A 42 5.38 -10.48 -14.03
CA SER A 42 4.68 -11.46 -13.23
C SER A 42 4.33 -10.92 -11.84
N ILE A 43 3.30 -11.51 -11.24
CA ILE A 43 2.77 -11.17 -9.93
C ILE A 43 2.60 -12.47 -9.15
N SER A 44 3.13 -12.55 -7.93
CA SER A 44 2.88 -13.67 -7.02
C SER A 44 2.12 -13.16 -5.80
N ILE A 45 1.15 -13.95 -5.32
CA ILE A 45 0.38 -13.67 -4.12
C ILE A 45 0.74 -14.74 -3.10
N ARG A 46 1.21 -14.31 -1.93
CA ARG A 46 1.63 -15.16 -0.82
C ARG A 46 0.72 -14.97 0.38
N ASP A 47 0.51 -16.03 1.16
CA ASP A 47 -0.20 -15.90 2.44
C ASP A 47 0.59 -14.99 3.39
N GLY A 48 -0.11 -14.06 4.05
CA GLY A 48 0.55 -13.05 4.87
C GLY A 48 1.26 -13.63 6.09
N LYS A 49 0.86 -14.81 6.57
CA LYS A 49 1.40 -15.48 7.76
C LYS A 49 2.41 -16.56 7.41
N THR A 50 2.07 -17.48 6.50
CA THR A 50 2.96 -18.60 6.15
C THR A 50 4.00 -18.24 5.08
N LYS A 51 3.76 -17.16 4.34
CA LYS A 51 4.55 -16.74 3.17
C LYS A 51 4.55 -17.76 2.02
N GLU A 52 3.69 -18.76 2.08
CA GLU A 52 3.50 -19.72 0.98
C GLU A 52 2.81 -19.04 -0.20
N GLU A 53 3.22 -19.40 -1.42
CA GLU A 53 2.58 -18.91 -2.63
C GLU A 53 1.17 -19.52 -2.77
N LEU A 54 0.18 -18.64 -2.94
CA LEU A 54 -1.22 -18.99 -3.14
C LEU A 54 -1.59 -18.94 -4.62
N LEU A 55 -1.15 -17.89 -5.32
CA LEU A 55 -1.49 -17.64 -6.72
C LEU A 55 -0.30 -16.96 -7.42
N ALA A 56 -0.16 -17.24 -8.71
CA ALA A 56 0.80 -16.56 -9.57
C ALA A 56 0.13 -16.17 -10.89
N PHE A 57 0.45 -14.97 -11.39
CA PHE A 57 -0.05 -14.42 -12.63
C PHE A 57 1.10 -13.90 -13.48
N SER A 58 0.95 -14.04 -14.79
CA SER A 58 1.85 -13.55 -15.82
C SER A 58 1.10 -12.62 -16.79
N LYS A 59 1.82 -11.91 -17.66
CA LYS A 59 1.20 -11.04 -18.69
C LYS A 59 0.14 -11.71 -19.56
N SER A 60 0.16 -13.04 -19.72
CA SER A 60 -0.85 -13.77 -20.48
C SER A 60 -2.17 -13.98 -19.74
N ASP A 61 -2.18 -13.83 -18.41
CA ASP A 61 -3.37 -14.04 -17.60
C ASP A 61 -4.30 -12.82 -17.65
N SER A 62 -5.60 -13.06 -17.82
CA SER A 62 -6.59 -11.98 -17.93
C SER A 62 -6.64 -11.09 -16.66
N ALA A 63 -6.45 -11.70 -15.49
CA ALA A 63 -6.42 -11.02 -14.20
C ALA A 63 -5.18 -10.13 -14.00
N PHE A 64 -4.10 -10.36 -14.76
CA PHE A 64 -2.83 -9.63 -14.60
C PHE A 64 -3.00 -8.13 -14.83
N SER A 65 -3.72 -7.74 -15.88
CA SER A 65 -3.86 -6.33 -16.26
C SER A 65 -4.46 -5.45 -15.16
N GLU A 66 -5.45 -5.97 -14.44
CA GLU A 66 -6.12 -5.23 -13.35
C GLU A 66 -5.23 -5.16 -12.11
N LEU A 67 -4.51 -6.23 -11.76
CA LEU A 67 -3.61 -6.23 -10.60
C LEU A 67 -2.32 -5.44 -10.87
N GLY A 68 -1.78 -5.49 -12.08
CA GLY A 68 -0.58 -4.75 -12.49
C GLY A 68 -0.76 -3.23 -12.49
N LEU A 69 -1.99 -2.72 -12.56
CA LEU A 69 -2.30 -1.28 -12.61
C LEU A 69 -2.62 -0.68 -11.22
N PHE A 70 -2.07 -1.24 -10.15
CA PHE A 70 -2.34 -0.82 -8.76
C PHE A 70 -1.89 0.60 -8.41
N TYR A 71 -0.91 1.15 -9.13
CA TYR A 71 -0.28 2.43 -8.85
C TYR A 71 -1.06 3.67 -9.35
N ARG A 72 -2.24 3.48 -9.96
CA ARG A 72 -3.03 4.58 -10.54
C ARG A 72 -3.52 5.60 -9.53
N SER A 73 -3.58 5.25 -8.25
CA SER A 73 -4.05 6.12 -7.19
C SER A 73 -3.33 5.78 -5.90
N ILE A 74 -2.58 6.74 -5.35
CA ILE A 74 -1.81 6.58 -4.12
C ILE A 74 -2.27 7.59 -3.05
N LEU A 75 -2.29 7.16 -1.80
CA LEU A 75 -2.55 7.99 -0.63
C LEU A 75 -1.48 7.72 0.43
N HIS A 76 -0.82 8.77 0.90
CA HIS A 76 0.19 8.64 1.96
C HIS A 76 -0.45 8.87 3.32
N LEU A 77 -0.16 7.95 4.24
CA LEU A 77 -0.61 8.04 5.62
C LEU A 77 0.38 8.88 6.43
N ASN A 78 -0.14 9.84 7.19
CA ASN A 78 0.67 10.74 8.00
C ASN A 78 0.29 10.66 9.48
N GLY A 79 1.27 10.91 10.35
CA GLY A 79 1.04 10.91 11.81
C GLY A 79 0.42 9.59 12.29
N THR A 80 -0.71 9.71 12.99
CA THR A 80 -1.46 8.58 13.58
C THR A 80 -2.15 7.70 12.54
N GLU A 81 -2.33 8.16 11.31
CA GLU A 81 -2.95 7.33 10.25
C GLU A 81 -2.08 6.13 9.89
N LYS A 82 -0.78 6.17 10.18
CA LYS A 82 0.15 5.06 9.95
C LYS A 82 -0.20 3.82 10.77
N ASP A 83 -0.87 4.00 11.90
CA ASP A 83 -1.17 2.91 12.83
C ASP A 83 -2.18 1.90 12.28
N ILE A 84 -2.91 2.26 11.23
CA ILE A 84 -3.82 1.33 10.53
C ILE A 84 -3.08 0.17 9.85
N LEU A 85 -1.76 0.27 9.67
CA LEU A 85 -0.90 -0.76 9.05
C LEU A 85 -0.14 -1.63 10.07
N ASN A 86 -0.57 -1.65 11.34
CA ASN A 86 0.09 -2.40 12.42
C ASN A 86 -0.43 -3.85 12.58
N GLY A 87 -1.50 -4.24 11.88
CA GLY A 87 -2.09 -5.58 11.96
C GLY A 87 -1.36 -6.65 11.13
N GLU A 88 -1.79 -7.90 11.31
CA GLU A 88 -1.39 -9.00 10.41
C GLU A 88 -1.98 -8.80 9.01
N THR A 89 -1.18 -9.10 7.99
CA THR A 89 -1.62 -9.04 6.60
C THR A 89 -2.39 -10.29 6.22
N LEU A 90 -3.47 -10.13 5.45
CA LEU A 90 -4.19 -11.24 4.84
C LEU A 90 -3.30 -11.99 3.83
N ALA A 91 -2.61 -11.24 2.98
CA ALA A 91 -1.73 -11.71 1.92
C ALA A 91 -0.72 -10.62 1.51
N GLU A 92 0.33 -11.02 0.81
CA GLU A 92 1.33 -10.15 0.19
C GLU A 92 1.35 -10.39 -1.31
N ILE A 93 1.50 -9.31 -2.09
CA ILE A 93 1.53 -9.34 -3.54
C ILE A 93 2.91 -8.85 -3.98
N ASP A 94 3.72 -9.76 -4.51
CA ASP A 94 5.01 -9.44 -5.08
C ASP A 94 4.86 -9.14 -6.57
N TYR A 95 5.41 -8.02 -6.99
CA TYR A 95 5.48 -7.60 -8.38
C TYR A 95 6.91 -7.79 -8.88
N TYR A 96 7.06 -8.62 -9.91
CA TYR A 96 8.36 -9.01 -10.44
C TYR A 96 8.68 -8.29 -11.74
N GLU A 97 9.94 -7.94 -11.91
CA GLU A 97 10.51 -7.39 -13.14
C GLU A 97 11.82 -8.11 -13.43
N ASN A 98 11.92 -8.75 -14.59
CA ASN A 98 13.07 -9.56 -14.99
C ASN A 98 13.40 -10.68 -13.98
N GLY A 99 12.37 -11.24 -13.34
CA GLY A 99 12.50 -12.30 -12.33
C GLY A 99 12.92 -11.84 -10.93
N GLU A 100 13.07 -10.53 -10.69
CA GLU A 100 13.37 -9.97 -9.37
C GLU A 100 12.14 -9.26 -8.78
N VAL A 101 11.90 -9.43 -7.47
CA VAL A 101 10.85 -8.69 -6.76
C VAL A 101 11.21 -7.21 -6.74
N ARG A 102 10.36 -6.38 -7.35
CA ARG A 102 10.49 -4.92 -7.31
C ARG A 102 9.73 -4.30 -6.14
N TYR A 103 8.50 -4.75 -5.93
CA TYR A 103 7.62 -4.23 -4.87
C TYR A 103 6.81 -5.36 -4.25
N THR A 104 6.56 -5.25 -2.95
CA THR A 104 5.62 -6.11 -2.24
C THR A 104 4.50 -5.27 -1.66
N VAL A 105 3.29 -5.43 -2.20
CA VAL A 105 2.09 -4.77 -1.68
C VAL A 105 1.39 -5.72 -0.71
N SER A 106 1.21 -5.28 0.52
CA SER A 106 0.51 -6.04 1.55
C SER A 106 -0.99 -5.74 1.53
N ILE A 107 -1.81 -6.76 1.77
CA ILE A 107 -3.24 -6.63 2.00
C ILE A 107 -3.49 -6.69 3.51
N TYR A 108 -3.92 -5.59 4.11
CA TYR A 108 -4.25 -5.53 5.53
C TYR A 108 -5.76 -5.66 5.74
N GLN A 109 -6.15 -6.44 6.74
CA GLN A 109 -7.49 -6.37 7.32
C GLN A 109 -7.46 -5.35 8.45
N LEU A 110 -8.30 -4.33 8.37
CA LEU A 110 -8.44 -3.30 9.39
C LEU A 110 -9.47 -3.73 10.45
N GLU A 111 -9.43 -3.07 11.61
CA GLU A 111 -10.51 -3.20 12.60
C GLU A 111 -11.82 -2.63 12.04
N ASP A 112 -12.96 -3.14 12.53
CA ASP A 112 -14.30 -2.91 11.96
C ASP A 112 -14.74 -1.44 11.94
N ASP A 113 -14.16 -0.58 12.78
CA ASP A 113 -14.47 0.84 12.92
C ASP A 113 -13.45 1.77 12.24
N ILE A 114 -12.33 1.24 11.73
CA ILE A 114 -11.31 2.06 11.07
C ILE A 114 -11.76 2.41 9.65
N THR A 115 -11.80 3.72 9.37
CA THR A 115 -12.06 4.25 8.03
C THR A 115 -10.87 5.08 7.56
N VAL A 116 -10.41 4.83 6.34
CA VAL A 116 -9.39 5.63 5.67
C VAL A 116 -10.00 6.97 5.27
N ASN A 117 -9.56 8.04 5.93
CA ASN A 117 -9.96 9.39 5.58
C ASN A 117 -9.43 9.75 4.19
N ARG A 118 -10.34 10.11 3.29
CA ARG A 118 -10.00 10.47 1.91
C ARG A 118 -9.75 11.97 1.79
N PRO A 119 -8.80 12.41 0.96
CA PRO A 119 -8.78 13.79 0.49
C PRO A 119 -10.11 14.09 -0.24
N VAL A 120 -10.74 15.22 0.10
CA VAL A 120 -12.08 15.63 -0.40
C VAL A 120 -12.19 15.65 -1.93
N SER A 121 -11.05 15.75 -2.64
CA SER A 121 -10.96 15.84 -4.10
C SER A 121 -10.88 14.51 -4.84
N ASN A 122 -10.86 13.36 -4.16
CA ASN A 122 -10.49 12.10 -4.79
C ASN A 122 -11.68 11.13 -5.00
N LEU A 123 -11.91 10.71 -6.25
CA LEU A 123 -12.96 9.74 -6.62
C LEU A 123 -12.57 8.29 -6.27
N TYR A 124 -11.29 8.05 -5.98
CA TYR A 124 -10.80 6.71 -5.66
C TYR A 124 -11.18 6.28 -4.25
N THR A 125 -11.31 4.96 -4.10
CA THR A 125 -11.63 4.30 -2.84
C THR A 125 -10.41 3.55 -2.37
N TYR A 126 -9.92 3.80 -1.15
CA TYR A 126 -8.68 3.21 -0.61
C TYR A 126 -8.92 2.03 0.33
N GLN A 127 -10.17 1.66 0.56
CA GLN A 127 -10.57 0.53 1.39
C GLN A 127 -11.68 -0.25 0.71
N TYR A 128 -11.75 -1.56 0.95
CA TYR A 128 -12.82 -2.41 0.45
C TYR A 128 -13.35 -3.33 1.54
N THR A 129 -14.67 -3.32 1.72
CA THR A 129 -15.36 -4.23 2.62
C THR A 129 -16.21 -5.19 1.79
N PRO A 130 -15.85 -6.48 1.72
CA PRO A 130 -16.66 -7.50 1.07
C PRO A 130 -18.06 -7.60 1.68
N LYS A 131 -19.05 -7.99 0.87
CA LYS A 131 -20.42 -8.15 1.35
C LYS A 131 -20.50 -9.24 2.42
N GLY A 132 -21.07 -8.90 3.57
CA GLY A 132 -21.22 -9.85 4.70
C GLY A 132 -20.02 -9.90 5.64
N ILE A 133 -19.00 -9.08 5.41
CA ILE A 133 -17.84 -8.89 6.29
C ILE A 133 -17.91 -7.48 6.87
N THR A 134 -17.56 -7.32 8.15
CA THR A 134 -17.54 -6.03 8.84
C THR A 134 -16.21 -5.30 8.64
N SER A 135 -15.10 -6.04 8.70
CA SER A 135 -13.76 -5.49 8.58
C SER A 135 -13.42 -5.01 7.15
N PRO A 136 -12.91 -3.78 6.98
CA PRO A 136 -12.38 -3.31 5.71
C PRO A 136 -10.99 -3.87 5.41
N PHE A 137 -10.65 -3.91 4.13
CA PHE A 137 -9.33 -4.28 3.63
C PHE A 137 -8.66 -3.13 2.89
N VAL A 138 -7.35 -2.97 3.06
CA VAL A 138 -6.54 -1.97 2.36
C VAL A 138 -5.30 -2.61 1.72
N PHE A 139 -4.82 -1.99 0.64
CA PHE A 139 -3.61 -2.41 -0.06
C PHE A 139 -2.53 -1.38 0.21
N ALA A 140 -1.36 -1.80 0.69
CA ALA A 140 -0.35 -0.87 1.13
C ALA A 140 1.10 -1.30 0.88
N LEU A 141 1.97 -0.32 0.63
CA LEU A 141 3.43 -0.45 0.81
C LEU A 141 3.77 -0.02 2.24
N LYS A 142 4.01 -0.99 3.13
CA LYS A 142 4.18 -0.74 4.57
C LYS A 142 5.32 0.25 4.85
N ASP A 143 6.50 -0.02 4.28
CA ASP A 143 7.72 0.75 4.58
C ASP A 143 7.62 2.22 4.17
N ASN A 144 6.67 2.52 3.28
CA ASN A 144 6.46 3.86 2.73
C ASN A 144 5.14 4.48 3.21
N TYR A 145 4.35 3.74 4.01
CA TYR A 145 3.03 4.14 4.49
C TYR A 145 2.09 4.62 3.38
N ILE A 146 2.11 3.94 2.23
CA ILE A 146 1.31 4.28 1.06
C ILE A 146 0.15 3.31 0.95
N LEU A 147 -1.06 3.83 0.82
CA LEU A 147 -2.24 3.09 0.39
C LEU A 147 -2.48 3.22 -1.10
N PHE A 148 -2.97 2.15 -1.71
CA PHE A 148 -3.40 2.15 -3.11
C PHE A 148 -4.92 2.22 -3.25
N GLY A 149 -5.36 2.90 -4.30
CA GLY A 149 -6.76 2.90 -4.69
C GLY A 149 -7.21 1.51 -5.12
N VAL A 150 -8.31 1.05 -4.55
CA VAL A 150 -8.85 -0.29 -4.76
C VAL A 150 -9.63 -0.35 -6.08
N ASN A 151 -9.04 -1.03 -7.06
CA ASN A 151 -9.66 -1.32 -8.35
C ASN A 151 -10.51 -2.60 -8.31
N ARG A 152 -10.99 -3.08 -9.47
CA ARG A 152 -11.84 -4.27 -9.54
C ARG A 152 -11.04 -5.56 -9.25
N GLY A 153 -9.89 -5.75 -9.88
CA GLY A 153 -9.06 -6.94 -9.68
C GLY A 153 -8.65 -7.16 -8.22
N MET A 154 -8.34 -6.07 -7.51
CA MET A 154 -8.07 -6.11 -6.07
C MET A 154 -9.26 -6.60 -5.23
N LYS A 155 -10.48 -6.18 -5.57
CA LYS A 155 -11.70 -6.64 -4.87
C LYS A 155 -11.92 -8.12 -5.11
N ASP A 156 -11.76 -8.55 -6.36
CA ASP A 156 -11.92 -9.95 -6.76
C ASP A 156 -10.88 -10.84 -6.04
N LEU A 157 -9.63 -10.37 -5.92
CA LEU A 157 -8.58 -11.06 -5.15
C LEU A 157 -8.95 -11.20 -3.67
N VAL A 158 -9.40 -10.13 -3.01
CA VAL A 158 -9.82 -10.18 -1.59
C VAL A 158 -10.98 -11.17 -1.40
N ASN A 159 -11.97 -11.15 -2.29
CA ASN A 159 -13.10 -12.09 -2.22
C ASN A 159 -12.63 -13.54 -2.35
N LEU A 160 -11.71 -13.82 -3.27
CA LEU A 160 -11.16 -15.16 -3.48
C LEU A 160 -10.38 -15.64 -2.24
N LEU A 161 -9.48 -14.81 -1.70
CA LEU A 161 -8.66 -15.16 -0.53
C LEU A 161 -9.52 -15.46 0.71
N ILE A 162 -10.62 -14.72 0.89
CA ILE A 162 -11.54 -14.96 2.02
C ILE A 162 -12.32 -16.26 1.82
N GLN A 163 -12.77 -16.55 0.60
CA GLN A 163 -13.46 -17.80 0.30
C GLN A 163 -12.56 -19.01 0.57
N GLU A 164 -11.29 -18.96 0.16
CA GLU A 164 -10.33 -20.02 0.45
C GLU A 164 -10.10 -20.19 1.95
N LYS A 165 -9.89 -19.10 2.72
CA LYS A 165 -9.73 -19.19 4.18
C LYS A 165 -10.98 -19.71 4.90
N ALA A 166 -12.17 -19.53 4.34
CA ALA A 166 -13.41 -20.08 4.89
C ALA A 166 -13.54 -21.60 4.66
N LEU A 167 -12.90 -22.16 3.65
CA LEU A 167 -12.96 -23.60 3.34
C LEU A 167 -12.05 -24.46 4.24
N TYR A 168 -11.08 -23.84 4.91
CA TYR A 168 -10.11 -24.52 5.79
C TYR A 168 -10.36 -24.28 7.30
N LYS A 169 -11.53 -23.77 7.67
CA LYS A 169 -12.02 -23.68 9.06
C LYS A 169 -13.06 -24.75 9.35
#